data_AF-A0A949IL29-F1
#
_entry.id   AF-A0A949IL29-F1
#
_cell.length_a   1.000
_cell.length_b   1.000
_cell.length_c   1.000
_cell.angle_alpha   90.00
_cell.angle_beta   90.00
_cell.angle_gamma   90.00
#
_symmetry.space_group_name_H-M   'P 1'
#
loop_
_entity.id
_entity.type
_entity.pdbx_description
1 polymer ?
#
loop_
_entity_poly.entity_id
_entity_poly.type
_entity_poly.pdbx_seq_one_letter_code
_entity_poly.pdbx_strand_id
1 'polypeptide(L)'
;MLKKFVFSTLLLGLGLWTSVLSALAAPPVRIAVVCGGGSGIEQEIVDRISNNLSSVSDIVLSTVNPDWYIVCNITENIDQASGAVRYNGSVIVKTSTGQVINTVAVQKYNQDFSLSAGAPLNKKLVDNAARDVISSAAERVLPPVQQAVMVEMETRDRIIKASTLAEGDHYAEAINLLTPITPDTPHFKDVRDLIDEFAMEQDALERLKSGKAKANKGHYREAIATLKDVNKKSKRYKAAQSEISFCRQHMSRS
;
A
#
# COMPACT_ATOMS: atom_id res chain seq x y z
N MET A 1 -37.66 -10.83 45.69
CA MET A 1 -37.94 -11.63 44.48
C MET A 1 -37.18 -10.97 43.33
N LEU A 2 -35.92 -11.23 42.99
CA LEU A 2 -35.19 -12.45 42.64
C LEU A 2 -35.82 -13.32 41.53
N LYS A 3 -35.01 -13.50 40.47
CA LYS A 3 -35.07 -14.42 39.31
C LYS A 3 -35.69 -13.80 38.04
N LYS A 4 -35.06 -13.81 36.86
CA LYS A 4 -33.84 -14.48 36.34
C LYS A 4 -33.59 -14.01 34.88
N PHE A 5 -32.31 -13.87 34.49
CA PHE A 5 -31.62 -14.38 33.27
C PHE A 5 -32.21 -14.08 31.85
N VAL A 6 -31.48 -13.87 30.75
CA VAL A 6 -30.05 -13.76 30.33
C VAL A 6 -30.08 -13.53 28.80
N PHE A 7 -29.10 -12.80 28.24
CA PHE A 7 -28.42 -12.93 26.92
C PHE A 7 -27.93 -11.52 26.48
N SER A 8 -26.69 -11.10 26.73
CA SER A 8 -25.38 -11.51 26.15
C SER A 8 -25.08 -10.92 24.76
N THR A 9 -24.05 -10.06 24.75
CA THR A 9 -22.95 -9.87 23.76
C THR A 9 -23.13 -9.14 22.41
N LEU A 10 -22.10 -8.31 22.13
CA LEU A 10 -21.60 -7.75 20.84
C LEU A 10 -22.45 -6.61 20.21
N LEU A 11 -21.93 -5.46 19.79
CA LEU A 11 -20.64 -5.17 19.14
C LEU A 11 -20.05 -3.82 19.60
N LEU A 12 -18.83 -3.85 20.11
CA LEU A 12 -17.83 -2.82 19.83
C LEU A 12 -17.47 -2.96 18.35
N GLY A 13 -17.68 -1.92 17.55
CA GLY A 13 -17.37 -1.98 16.12
C GLY A 13 -17.71 -0.69 15.41
N LEU A 14 -16.84 0.30 15.54
CA LEU A 14 -16.50 1.32 14.53
C LEU A 14 -15.46 2.24 15.16
N GLY A 15 -14.29 1.64 15.41
CA GLY A 15 -13.08 2.40 15.66
C GLY A 15 -12.69 3.12 14.38
N LEU A 16 -12.48 4.43 14.54
CA LEU A 16 -11.56 5.28 13.79
C LEU A 16 -11.55 5.10 12.27
N TRP A 17 -12.22 5.99 11.53
CA TRP A 17 -11.84 6.40 10.16
C TRP A 17 -12.32 7.84 9.87
N THR A 18 -12.17 8.74 10.84
CA THR A 18 -12.39 10.18 10.63
C THR A 18 -11.22 10.98 11.20
N SER A 19 -10.14 11.02 10.43
CA SER A 19 -9.00 11.94 10.55
C SER A 19 -8.16 11.65 9.30
N VAL A 20 -7.94 12.51 8.31
CA VAL A 20 -7.73 13.96 8.28
C VAL A 20 -7.99 14.40 6.85
N LEU A 21 -8.99 15.27 6.61
CA LEU A 21 -9.12 16.01 5.36
C LEU A 21 -8.50 17.39 5.60
N SER A 22 -7.20 17.54 5.33
CA SER A 22 -6.52 18.78 4.92
C SER A 22 -5.00 18.58 4.82
N ALA A 23 -4.57 17.88 3.77
CA ALA A 23 -3.38 18.17 2.98
C ALA A 23 -3.63 17.47 1.64
N LEU A 24 -3.72 18.22 0.54
CA LEU A 24 -4.08 17.69 -0.79
C LEU A 24 -2.97 16.82 -1.43
N ALA A 25 -1.99 16.40 -0.62
CA ALA A 25 -0.81 15.67 -1.04
C ALA A 25 -0.86 14.25 -0.45
N ALA A 26 -0.51 13.25 -1.27
CA ALA A 26 -0.34 11.90 -0.78
C ALA A 26 0.63 11.87 0.42
N PRO A 27 0.33 11.07 1.47
CA PRO A 27 1.27 10.87 2.55
C PRO A 27 2.53 10.18 2.03
N PRO A 28 3.72 10.54 2.54
CA PRO A 28 4.97 9.93 2.12
C PRO A 28 5.01 8.43 2.47
N VAL A 29 5.86 7.68 1.76
CA VAL A 29 6.04 6.25 2.00
C VAL A 29 6.89 6.05 3.25
N ARG A 30 6.35 5.32 4.23
CA ARG A 30 7.09 4.98 5.45
C ARG A 30 7.93 3.73 5.23
N ILE A 31 9.24 3.85 5.36
CA ILE A 31 10.18 2.75 5.12
C ILE A 31 10.93 2.42 6.41
N ALA A 32 10.91 1.14 6.79
CA ALA A 32 11.80 0.59 7.81
C ALA A 32 13.02 -0.05 7.13
N VAL A 33 14.22 0.34 7.54
CA VAL A 33 15.47 -0.28 7.09
C VAL A 33 16.04 -1.06 8.28
N VAL A 34 16.20 -2.38 8.14
CA VAL A 34 16.48 -3.29 9.27
C VAL A 34 17.52 -4.36 8.93
N CYS A 35 18.32 -4.72 9.94
CA CYS A 35 19.24 -5.87 9.90
C CYS A 35 18.47 -7.18 10.06
N GLY A 36 18.86 -8.21 9.31
CA GLY A 36 18.20 -9.52 9.29
C GLY A 36 18.99 -10.63 10.00
N GLY A 37 20.32 -10.55 10.02
CA GLY A 37 21.22 -11.61 10.48
C GLY A 37 22.17 -11.21 11.63
N GLY A 38 22.33 -9.92 11.92
CA GLY A 38 23.12 -9.41 13.05
C GLY A 38 24.64 -9.44 12.82
N SER A 39 25.10 -9.54 11.58
CA SER A 39 26.51 -9.72 11.19
C SER A 39 27.40 -8.46 11.31
N GLY A 40 26.92 -7.37 11.91
CA GLY A 40 27.63 -6.08 12.02
C GLY A 40 27.69 -5.30 10.69
N ILE A 41 28.09 -5.95 9.60
CA ILE A 41 28.15 -5.35 8.25
C ILE A 41 26.76 -4.91 7.77
N GLU A 42 25.70 -5.61 8.19
CA GLU A 42 24.32 -5.21 7.90
C GLU A 42 23.99 -3.83 8.46
N GLN A 43 24.48 -3.49 9.65
CA GLN A 43 24.20 -2.21 10.27
C GLN A 43 24.78 -1.06 9.45
N GLU A 44 26.01 -1.20 8.95
CA GLU A 44 26.63 -0.18 8.10
C GLU A 44 25.87 0.00 6.77
N ILE A 45 25.30 -1.07 6.22
CA ILE A 45 24.44 -1.00 5.03
C ILE A 45 23.13 -0.30 5.36
N VAL A 46 22.49 -0.67 6.48
CA VAL A 46 21.25 -0.05 6.96
C VAL A 46 21.45 1.45 7.19
N ASP A 47 22.54 1.85 7.86
CA ASP A 47 22.85 3.25 8.12
C ASP A 47 23.07 4.01 6.82
N ARG A 48 23.80 3.41 5.86
CA ARG A 48 24.06 4.06 4.57
C ARG A 48 22.80 4.22 3.73
N ILE A 49 21.96 3.18 3.65
CA ILE A 49 20.67 3.26 2.95
C ILE A 49 19.79 4.31 3.64
N SER A 50 19.68 4.27 4.97
CA SER A 50 18.89 5.23 5.75
C SER A 50 19.32 6.67 5.50
N ASN A 51 20.63 6.95 5.55
CA ASN A 51 21.15 8.29 5.28
C ASN A 51 20.78 8.79 3.88
N ASN A 52 20.88 7.93 2.86
CA ASN A 52 20.50 8.30 1.48
C ASN A 52 18.98 8.48 1.30
N LEU A 53 18.17 7.68 1.98
CA LEU A 53 16.71 7.80 1.90
C LEU A 53 16.19 8.99 2.71
N SER A 54 16.88 9.41 3.77
CA SER A 54 16.47 10.55 4.60
C SER A 54 16.44 11.89 3.86
N SER A 55 17.18 12.00 2.75
CA SER A 55 17.17 13.18 1.89
C SER A 55 16.04 13.20 0.84
N VAL A 56 15.22 12.15 0.74
CA VAL A 56 14.12 12.05 -0.22
C VAL A 56 12.82 12.49 0.44
N SER A 57 12.18 13.54 -0.08
CA SER A 57 10.97 14.15 0.52
C SER A 57 9.78 13.19 0.63
N ASP A 58 9.68 12.26 -0.31
CA ASP A 58 8.55 11.33 -0.40
C ASP A 58 8.73 10.08 0.48
N ILE A 59 9.83 10.03 1.25
CA ILE A 59 10.19 8.90 2.10
C ILE A 59 10.32 9.39 3.54
N VAL A 60 9.67 8.67 4.45
CA VAL A 60 9.86 8.84 5.89
C VAL A 60 10.42 7.55 6.46
N LEU A 61 11.56 7.63 7.14
CA LEU A 61 12.11 6.48 7.84
C LEU A 61 11.34 6.26 9.14
N SER A 62 10.72 5.09 9.28
CA SER A 62 9.98 4.72 10.48
C SER A 62 9.98 3.21 10.68
N THR A 63 10.36 2.78 11.88
CA THR A 63 10.19 1.38 12.32
C THR A 63 8.81 1.13 12.92
N VAL A 64 8.01 2.18 13.13
CA VAL A 64 6.64 2.10 13.65
C VAL A 64 5.67 2.20 12.48
N ASN A 65 4.85 1.17 12.28
CA ASN A 65 3.88 1.06 11.19
C ASN A 65 4.47 1.43 9.81
N PRO A 66 5.59 0.80 9.39
CA PRO A 66 6.13 1.04 8.06
C PRO A 66 5.18 0.52 6.98
N ASP A 67 5.14 1.23 5.87
CA ASP A 67 4.48 0.76 4.67
C ASP A 67 5.36 -0.31 4.02
N TRP A 68 6.68 -0.09 3.95
CA TRP A 68 7.66 -0.98 3.34
C TRP A 68 8.83 -1.32 4.28
N TYR A 69 9.46 -2.47 4.04
CA TYR A 69 10.65 -2.96 4.73
C TYR A 69 11.80 -3.15 3.74
N ILE A 70 12.96 -2.61 4.08
CA ILE A 70 14.25 -2.96 3.49
C ILE A 70 14.97 -3.83 4.51
N VAL A 71 15.09 -5.12 4.21
CA VAL A 71 15.72 -6.11 5.10
C VAL A 71 17.08 -6.46 4.54
N CYS A 72 18.13 -6.13 5.28
CA CYS A 72 19.51 -6.45 4.96
C CYS A 72 19.90 -7.75 5.64
N ASN A 73 20.08 -8.83 4.88
CA ASN A 73 20.51 -10.13 5.39
C ASN A 73 21.79 -10.53 4.68
N ILE A 74 22.94 -10.10 5.18
CA ILE A 74 24.26 -10.35 4.60
C ILE A 74 25.17 -10.90 5.67
N THR A 75 25.75 -12.05 5.41
CA THR A 75 26.68 -12.72 6.32
C THR A 75 28.11 -12.51 5.86
N GLU A 76 28.99 -12.21 6.81
CA GLU A 76 30.43 -12.26 6.63
C GLU A 76 30.95 -13.59 7.18
N ASN A 77 31.67 -14.34 6.35
CA ASN A 77 32.34 -15.57 6.74
C ASN A 77 33.84 -15.41 6.55
N ILE A 78 34.56 -15.41 7.66
CA ILE A 78 36.02 -15.28 7.69
C ILE A 78 36.64 -16.67 7.76
N ASP A 79 37.46 -17.03 6.77
CA ASP A 79 38.22 -18.28 6.75
C ASP A 79 39.72 -17.97 6.94
N GLN A 80 40.19 -18.14 8.18
CA GLN A 80 41.60 -17.93 8.53
C GLN A 80 42.53 -19.00 7.96
N ALA A 81 42.03 -20.20 7.67
CA ALA A 81 42.86 -21.28 7.14
C ALA A 81 43.20 -21.03 5.67
N SER A 82 42.23 -20.54 4.89
CA SER A 82 42.43 -20.20 3.48
C SER A 82 42.84 -18.75 3.22
N GLY A 83 42.90 -17.91 4.26
CA GLY A 83 43.26 -16.50 4.11
C GLY A 83 42.18 -15.68 3.39
N ALA A 84 40.91 -16.11 3.46
CA ALA A 84 39.83 -15.59 2.63
C ALA A 84 38.66 -15.02 3.45
N VAL A 85 37.92 -14.08 2.85
CA VAL A 85 36.66 -13.57 3.39
C VAL A 85 35.56 -13.71 2.36
N ARG A 86 34.42 -14.23 2.78
CA ARG A 86 33.23 -14.41 1.93
C ARG A 86 32.08 -13.56 2.46
N TYR A 87 31.41 -12.85 1.56
CA TYR A 87 30.19 -12.11 1.86
C TYR A 87 29.05 -12.72 1.06
N ASN A 88 28.00 -13.18 1.73
CA ASN A 88 26.84 -13.81 1.09
C ASN A 88 25.55 -13.33 1.71
N GLY A 89 24.57 -13.01 0.87
CA GLY A 89 23.22 -12.70 1.30
C GLY A 89 22.46 -11.83 0.33
N SER A 90 21.49 -11.08 0.84
CA SER A 90 20.68 -10.19 0.02
C SER A 90 20.13 -9.00 0.83
N VAL A 91 19.80 -7.95 0.09
CA VAL A 91 18.94 -6.87 0.58
C VAL A 91 17.59 -7.01 -0.12
N ILE A 92 16.53 -7.20 0.65
CA ILE A 92 15.17 -7.42 0.13
C ILE A 92 14.33 -6.20 0.47
N VAL A 93 13.71 -5.60 -0.55
CA VAL A 93 12.71 -4.54 -0.41
C VAL A 93 11.35 -5.17 -0.59
N LYS A 94 10.48 -5.03 0.42
CA LYS A 94 9.13 -5.60 0.40
C LYS A 94 8.11 -4.68 1.04
N THR A 95 6.85 -4.79 0.64
CA THR A 95 5.74 -4.11 1.31
C THR A 95 5.44 -4.78 2.66
N SER A 96 4.67 -4.11 3.52
CA SER A 96 4.14 -4.68 4.77
C SER A 96 3.23 -5.89 4.55
N THR A 97 2.62 -6.01 3.37
CA THR A 97 1.83 -7.16 2.92
C THR A 97 2.68 -8.32 2.39
N GLY A 98 4.00 -8.13 2.26
CA GLY A 98 4.95 -9.17 1.85
C GLY A 98 5.26 -9.22 0.34
N GLN A 99 4.72 -8.31 -0.47
CA GLN A 99 5.07 -8.21 -1.88
C GLN A 99 6.52 -7.74 -2.02
N VAL A 100 7.34 -8.50 -2.75
CA VAL A 100 8.74 -8.15 -3.00
C VAL A 100 8.80 -7.14 -4.14
N ILE A 101 9.38 -5.97 -3.86
CA ILE A 101 9.61 -4.89 -4.83
C ILE A 101 10.96 -5.09 -5.53
N ASN A 102 11.99 -5.43 -4.77
CA ASN A 102 13.33 -5.65 -5.29
C ASN A 102 14.12 -6.60 -4.40
N THR A 103 15.08 -7.32 -4.99
CA THR A 103 16.06 -8.13 -4.27
C THR A 103 17.44 -7.89 -4.86
N VAL A 104 18.36 -7.40 -4.03
CA VAL A 104 19.76 -7.21 -4.39
C VAL A 104 20.56 -8.34 -3.77
N ALA A 105 20.99 -9.30 -4.59
CA ALA A 105 21.90 -10.36 -4.17
C ALA A 105 23.33 -9.82 -4.02
N VAL A 106 23.98 -10.23 -2.93
CA VAL A 106 25.37 -9.92 -2.60
C VAL A 106 26.13 -11.24 -2.47
N GLN A 107 27.10 -11.43 -3.35
CA GLN A 107 28.02 -12.55 -3.31
C GLN A 107 29.40 -12.03 -3.69
N LYS A 108 30.32 -12.02 -2.72
CA LYS A 108 31.71 -11.59 -2.95
C LYS A 108 32.66 -12.55 -2.25
N TYR A 109 33.70 -12.95 -2.96
CA TYR A 109 34.74 -13.84 -2.47
C TYR A 109 36.10 -13.21 -2.70
N ASN A 110 36.79 -12.89 -1.62
CA ASN A 110 38.12 -12.30 -1.68
C ASN A 110 39.13 -13.23 -1.00
N GLN A 111 40.28 -13.41 -1.65
CA GLN A 111 41.37 -14.28 -1.21
C GLN A 111 42.62 -13.45 -0.89
N ASP A 112 43.65 -14.11 -0.37
CA ASP A 112 45.00 -13.57 -0.14
C ASP A 112 45.08 -12.43 0.89
N PHE A 113 44.24 -12.50 1.93
CA PHE A 113 44.31 -11.55 3.04
C PHE A 113 45.37 -11.93 4.09
N SER A 114 46.06 -13.05 3.93
CA SER A 114 47.16 -13.48 4.79
C SER A 114 48.38 -13.86 3.96
N LEU A 115 49.58 -13.56 4.47
CA LEU A 115 50.84 -13.92 3.81
C LEU A 115 51.25 -15.39 4.03
N SER A 116 50.61 -16.08 4.98
CA SER A 116 50.84 -17.49 5.29
C SER A 116 49.56 -18.14 5.84
N ALA A 117 49.38 -19.44 5.57
CA ALA A 117 48.21 -20.19 6.05
C ALA A 117 48.16 -20.19 7.59
N GLY A 118 47.00 -19.84 8.17
CA GLY A 118 46.80 -19.75 9.62
C GLY A 118 47.32 -18.48 10.28
N ALA A 119 47.91 -17.55 9.53
CA ALA A 119 48.23 -16.22 10.05
C ALA A 119 46.95 -15.35 10.16
N PRO A 120 46.90 -14.39 11.10
CA PRO A 120 45.81 -13.43 11.17
C PRO A 120 45.64 -12.69 9.84
N LEU A 121 44.39 -12.47 9.44
CA LEU A 121 44.09 -11.72 8.23
C LEU A 121 44.54 -10.26 8.38
N ASN A 122 44.98 -9.66 7.28
CA ASN A 122 45.29 -8.24 7.19
C ASN A 122 44.00 -7.44 7.34
N LYS A 123 43.79 -6.90 8.54
CA LYS A 123 42.61 -6.14 8.92
C LYS A 123 42.27 -5.02 7.93
N LYS A 124 43.27 -4.28 7.43
CA LYS A 124 43.02 -3.18 6.48
C LYS A 124 42.43 -3.68 5.16
N LEU A 125 42.89 -4.84 4.68
CA LEU A 125 42.37 -5.42 3.44
C LEU A 125 40.97 -6.00 3.64
N VAL A 126 40.69 -6.60 4.81
CA VAL A 126 39.36 -7.07 5.19
C VAL A 126 38.38 -5.89 5.29
N ASP A 127 38.76 -4.83 6.01
CA ASP A 127 37.94 -3.61 6.17
C ASP A 127 37.64 -2.95 4.82
N ASN A 128 38.62 -2.90 3.91
CA ASN A 128 38.39 -2.39 2.55
C ASN A 128 37.41 -3.27 1.76
N ALA A 129 37.55 -4.59 1.85
CA ALA A 129 36.63 -5.52 1.19
C ALA A 129 35.20 -5.39 1.73
N ALA A 130 35.04 -5.22 3.04
CA ALA A 130 33.75 -4.95 3.68
C ALA A 130 33.15 -3.64 3.17
N ARG A 131 33.92 -2.54 3.14
CA ARG A 131 33.48 -1.23 2.62
C ARG A 131 33.01 -1.29 1.18
N ASP A 132 33.68 -2.04 0.33
CA ASP A 132 33.25 -2.24 -1.06
C ASP A 132 31.88 -2.94 -1.13
N VAL A 133 31.68 -3.98 -0.31
CA VAL A 133 30.41 -4.72 -0.26
C VAL A 133 29.30 -3.81 0.24
N ILE A 134 29.56 -3.05 1.31
CA ILE A 134 28.60 -2.09 1.88
C ILE A 134 28.20 -1.05 0.83
N SER A 135 29.18 -0.47 0.14
CA SER A 135 28.96 0.53 -0.91
C SER A 135 28.14 -0.04 -2.06
N SER A 136 28.56 -1.18 -2.60
CA SER A 136 27.89 -1.81 -3.73
C SER A 136 26.46 -2.25 -3.40
N ALA A 137 26.23 -2.80 -2.21
CA ALA A 137 24.89 -3.19 -1.77
C ALA A 137 23.96 -1.99 -1.63
N ALA A 138 24.41 -0.93 -0.95
CA ALA A 138 23.60 0.28 -0.77
C ALA A 138 23.30 0.98 -2.11
N GLU A 139 24.29 1.17 -2.97
CA GLU A 139 24.13 1.83 -4.27
C GLU A 139 23.18 1.09 -5.21
N ARG A 140 23.16 -0.24 -5.17
CA ARG A 140 22.27 -1.05 -6.02
C ARG A 140 20.82 -1.08 -5.54
N VAL A 141 20.56 -0.82 -4.25
CA VAL A 141 19.22 -0.83 -3.67
C VAL A 141 18.48 0.48 -3.93
N LEU A 142 19.18 1.62 -3.91
CA LEU A 142 18.55 2.93 -3.90
C LEU A 142 17.75 3.27 -5.17
N PRO A 143 18.25 3.11 -6.41
CA PRO A 143 17.51 3.53 -7.59
C PRO A 143 16.18 2.79 -7.79
N PRO A 144 16.11 1.45 -7.62
CA PRO A 144 14.83 0.73 -7.67
C PRO A 144 13.85 1.18 -6.58
N VAL A 145 14.33 1.48 -5.36
CA VAL A 145 13.48 1.98 -4.28
C VAL A 145 12.91 3.35 -4.62
N GLN A 146 13.74 4.28 -5.10
CA GLN A 146 13.30 5.62 -5.50
C GLN A 146 12.26 5.57 -6.62
N GLN A 147 12.51 4.76 -7.65
CA GLN A 147 11.55 4.57 -8.75
C GLN A 147 10.23 3.98 -8.25
N ALA A 148 10.28 2.97 -7.39
CA ALA A 148 9.08 2.37 -6.83
C ALA A 148 8.29 3.38 -5.97
N VAL A 149 8.98 4.19 -5.15
CA VAL A 149 8.34 5.23 -4.34
C VAL A 149 7.66 6.27 -5.23
N MET A 150 8.29 6.69 -6.32
CA MET A 150 7.65 7.64 -7.26
C MET A 150 6.33 7.09 -7.82
N VAL A 151 6.33 5.82 -8.26
CA VAL A 151 5.11 5.16 -8.78
C VAL A 151 4.05 5.02 -7.69
N GLU A 152 4.46 4.71 -6.46
CA GLU A 152 3.59 4.60 -5.30
C GLU A 152 2.93 5.95 -4.96
N MET A 153 3.71 7.03 -4.94
CA MET A 153 3.19 8.38 -4.70
C MET A 153 2.22 8.82 -5.79
N GLU A 154 2.53 8.56 -7.06
CA GLU A 154 1.60 8.82 -8.16
C GLU A 154 0.30 8.03 -8.01
N THR A 155 0.39 6.77 -7.58
CA THR A 155 -0.77 5.90 -7.34
C THR A 155 -1.64 6.46 -6.20
N ARG A 156 -1.03 6.86 -5.08
CA ARG A 156 -1.74 7.49 -3.94
C ARG A 156 -2.42 8.79 -4.35
N ASP A 157 -1.74 9.65 -5.10
CA ASP A 157 -2.31 10.89 -5.62
C ASP A 157 -3.51 10.64 -6.54
N ARG A 158 -3.42 9.61 -7.38
CA ARG A 158 -4.55 9.20 -8.22
C ARG A 158 -5.73 8.73 -7.38
N ILE A 159 -5.50 7.90 -6.36
CA ILE A 159 -6.55 7.44 -5.44
C ILE A 159 -7.25 8.63 -4.76
N ILE A 160 -6.49 9.60 -4.26
CA ILE A 160 -7.04 10.80 -3.60
C ILE A 160 -7.89 11.61 -4.60
N LYS A 161 -7.36 11.90 -5.79
CA LYS A 161 -8.10 12.64 -6.83
C LYS A 161 -9.37 11.93 -7.26
N ALA A 162 -9.32 10.61 -7.46
CA ALA A 162 -10.48 9.81 -7.82
C ALA A 162 -11.55 9.81 -6.72
N SER A 163 -11.12 9.73 -5.45
CA SER A 163 -12.03 9.81 -4.30
C SER A 163 -12.75 11.15 -4.23
N THR A 164 -12.02 12.26 -4.42
CA THR A 164 -12.61 13.62 -4.49
C THR A 164 -13.63 13.75 -5.64
N LEU A 165 -13.33 13.18 -6.81
CA LEU A 165 -14.27 13.16 -7.94
C LEU A 165 -15.53 12.34 -7.61
N ALA A 166 -15.38 11.18 -6.98
CA ALA A 166 -16.47 10.31 -6.57
C ALA A 166 -17.37 10.94 -5.49
N GLU A 167 -16.81 11.76 -4.60
CA GLU A 167 -17.58 12.58 -3.65
C GLU A 167 -18.46 13.61 -4.37
N GLY A 168 -17.96 14.19 -5.46
CA GLY A 168 -18.70 15.09 -6.36
C GLY A 168 -19.62 14.38 -7.36
N ASP A 169 -19.84 13.07 -7.24
CA ASP A 169 -20.64 12.24 -8.14
C ASP A 169 -20.08 12.13 -9.58
N HIS A 170 -18.80 12.48 -9.79
CA HIS A 170 -18.06 12.33 -11.05
C HIS A 170 -17.42 10.94 -11.19
N TYR A 171 -18.22 9.89 -11.05
CA TYR A 171 -17.72 8.50 -10.99
C TYR A 171 -17.00 8.03 -12.25
N ALA A 172 -17.48 8.40 -13.44
CA ALA A 172 -16.84 8.00 -14.69
C ALA A 172 -15.40 8.57 -14.79
N GLU A 173 -15.21 9.82 -14.37
CA GLU A 173 -13.89 10.46 -14.32
C GLU A 173 -13.00 9.82 -13.26
N ALA A 174 -13.55 9.51 -12.08
CA ALA A 174 -12.86 8.80 -11.02
C ALA A 174 -12.36 7.41 -11.47
N ILE A 175 -13.22 6.62 -12.14
CA ILE A 175 -12.87 5.30 -12.68
C ILE A 175 -11.78 5.42 -13.75
N ASN A 176 -11.91 6.37 -14.67
CA ASN A 176 -10.92 6.59 -15.72
C ASN A 176 -9.54 6.95 -15.16
N LEU A 177 -9.48 7.64 -14.03
CA LEU A 177 -8.24 8.01 -13.37
C LEU A 177 -7.53 6.81 -12.71
N LEU A 178 -8.30 5.84 -12.21
CA LEU A 178 -7.81 4.63 -11.54
C LEU A 178 -7.48 3.48 -12.51
N THR A 179 -8.19 3.38 -13.62
CA THR A 179 -8.07 2.27 -14.58
C THR A 179 -6.64 2.00 -15.10
N PRO A 180 -5.78 3.01 -15.33
CA PRO A 180 -4.41 2.78 -15.80
C PRO A 180 -3.46 2.16 -14.76
N ILE A 181 -3.84 2.07 -13.49
CA ILE A 181 -2.99 1.50 -12.43
C ILE A 181 -2.84 -0.01 -12.66
N THR A 182 -1.58 -0.49 -12.70
CA THR A 182 -1.24 -1.88 -13.05
C THR A 182 -1.07 -2.78 -11.81
N PRO A 183 -1.14 -4.12 -11.98
CA PRO A 183 -0.95 -5.11 -10.92
C PRO A 183 0.37 -5.02 -10.14
N ASP A 184 1.38 -4.39 -10.73
CA ASP A 184 2.71 -4.28 -10.13
C ASP A 184 2.75 -3.30 -8.94
N THR A 185 1.70 -2.51 -8.75
CA THR A 185 1.59 -1.55 -7.65
C THR A 185 1.10 -2.23 -6.35
N PRO A 186 1.65 -1.86 -5.17
CA PRO A 186 1.21 -2.38 -3.87
C PRO A 186 -0.29 -2.23 -3.60
N HIS A 187 -0.91 -1.18 -4.14
CA HIS A 187 -2.33 -0.85 -3.94
C HIS A 187 -3.27 -1.39 -5.01
N PHE A 188 -2.80 -2.21 -5.96
CA PHE A 188 -3.63 -2.61 -7.10
C PHE A 188 -4.96 -3.25 -6.70
N LYS A 189 -4.96 -4.10 -5.66
CA LYS A 189 -6.18 -4.72 -5.16
C LYS A 189 -7.17 -3.68 -4.63
N ASP A 190 -6.71 -2.79 -3.76
CA ASP A 190 -7.54 -1.73 -3.18
C ASP A 190 -8.09 -0.80 -4.26
N VAL A 191 -7.29 -0.51 -5.29
CA VAL A 191 -7.69 0.28 -6.47
C VAL A 191 -8.81 -0.43 -7.25
N ARG A 192 -8.74 -1.76 -7.41
CA ARG A 192 -9.79 -2.54 -8.06
C ARG A 192 -11.09 -2.53 -7.26
N ASP A 193 -10.99 -2.72 -5.94
CA ASP A 193 -12.14 -2.65 -5.04
C ASP A 193 -12.81 -1.25 -5.11
N LEU A 194 -12.01 -0.17 -5.19
CA LEU A 194 -12.50 1.20 -5.39
C LEU A 194 -13.19 1.42 -6.75
N ILE A 195 -12.63 0.88 -7.84
CA ILE A 195 -13.26 0.95 -9.17
C ILE A 195 -14.63 0.27 -9.14
N ASP A 196 -14.73 -0.91 -8.52
CA ASP A 196 -15.99 -1.64 -8.41
C ASP A 196 -17.03 -0.87 -7.57
N GLU A 197 -16.58 -0.24 -6.48
CA GLU A 197 -17.44 0.63 -5.67
C GLU A 197 -17.94 1.84 -6.47
N PHE A 198 -17.06 2.53 -7.20
CA PHE A 198 -17.43 3.68 -8.01
C PHE A 198 -18.36 3.30 -9.16
N ALA A 199 -18.14 2.14 -9.80
CA ALA A 199 -19.02 1.65 -10.86
C ALA A 199 -20.43 1.33 -10.32
N MET A 200 -20.51 0.71 -9.14
CA MET A 200 -21.79 0.48 -8.46
C MET A 200 -22.50 1.80 -8.13
N GLU A 201 -21.77 2.78 -7.62
CA GLU A 201 -22.35 4.08 -7.28
C GLU A 201 -22.80 4.89 -8.50
N GLN A 202 -22.08 4.76 -9.62
CA GLN A 202 -22.48 5.33 -10.90
C GLN A 202 -23.81 4.73 -11.39
N ASP A 203 -23.92 3.40 -11.45
CA ASP A 203 -25.15 2.72 -11.86
C ASP A 203 -26.32 3.09 -10.93
N ALA A 204 -26.08 3.15 -9.62
CA ALA A 204 -27.08 3.59 -8.64
C ALA A 204 -27.55 5.03 -8.88
N LEU A 205 -26.64 5.95 -9.22
CA LEU A 205 -26.96 7.34 -9.55
C LEU A 205 -27.81 7.44 -10.83
N GLU A 206 -27.42 6.72 -11.88
CA GLU A 206 -28.13 6.69 -13.15
C GLU A 206 -29.55 6.13 -13.00
N ARG A 207 -29.70 5.02 -12.26
CA ARG A 207 -31.01 4.43 -11.93
C ARG A 207 -31.89 5.37 -11.12
N LEU A 208 -31.33 6.07 -10.13
CA LEU A 208 -32.07 7.03 -9.32
C LEU A 208 -32.56 8.20 -10.18
N LYS A 209 -31.69 8.77 -11.04
CA LYS A 209 -32.06 9.83 -11.99
C LYS A 209 -33.14 9.37 -12.96
N SER A 210 -32.97 8.19 -13.55
CA SER A 210 -33.93 7.59 -14.50
C SER A 210 -35.28 7.31 -13.83
N GLY A 211 -35.28 6.74 -12.63
CA GLY A 211 -36.48 6.48 -11.84
C GLY A 211 -37.27 7.76 -11.52
N LYS A 212 -36.58 8.80 -11.06
CA LYS A 212 -37.19 10.13 -10.83
C LYS A 212 -37.76 10.74 -12.10
N ALA A 213 -37.03 10.66 -13.21
CA ALA A 213 -37.50 11.18 -14.50
C ALA A 213 -38.79 10.47 -14.97
N LYS A 214 -38.89 9.15 -14.77
CA LYS A 214 -40.11 8.37 -15.07
C LYS A 214 -41.28 8.73 -14.14
N ALA A 215 -41.01 8.90 -12.85
CA ALA A 215 -42.01 9.33 -11.87
C ALA A 215 -42.59 10.72 -12.21
N ASN A 216 -41.74 11.66 -12.62
CA ASN A 216 -42.14 13.00 -13.05
C ASN A 216 -43.04 12.98 -14.30
N LYS A 217 -42.90 11.96 -15.16
CA LYS A 217 -43.77 11.76 -16.34
C LYS A 217 -45.07 10.99 -16.01
N GLY A 218 -45.26 10.58 -14.75
CA GLY A 218 -46.41 9.77 -14.33
C GLY A 218 -46.25 8.26 -14.57
N HIS A 219 -45.09 7.80 -15.07
CA HIS A 219 -44.80 6.39 -15.32
C HIS A 219 -44.37 5.67 -14.03
N TYR A 220 -45.24 5.67 -13.01
CA TYR A 220 -44.89 5.24 -11.65
C TYR A 220 -44.51 3.75 -11.53
N ARG A 221 -45.16 2.86 -12.29
CA ARG A 221 -44.80 1.43 -12.30
C ARG A 221 -43.38 1.19 -12.82
N GLU A 222 -43.01 1.86 -13.90
CA GLU A 222 -41.67 1.76 -14.49
C GLU A 222 -40.61 2.44 -13.61
N ALA A 223 -40.96 3.56 -12.97
CA ALA A 223 -40.08 4.22 -12.00
C ALA A 223 -39.73 3.28 -10.84
N ILE A 224 -40.74 2.62 -10.26
CA ILE A 224 -40.54 1.65 -9.16
C ILE A 224 -39.65 0.49 -9.62
N ALA A 225 -39.86 -0.05 -10.83
CA ALA A 225 -39.04 -1.13 -11.36
C ALA A 225 -37.56 -0.72 -11.44
N THR A 226 -37.26 0.44 -12.03
CA THR A 226 -35.89 0.96 -12.16
C THR A 226 -35.25 1.25 -10.79
N LEU A 227 -36.00 1.80 -9.83
CA LEU A 227 -35.49 2.14 -8.49
C LEU A 227 -35.25 0.92 -7.61
N LYS A 228 -35.96 -0.19 -7.82
CA LYS A 228 -35.76 -1.44 -7.06
C LYS A 228 -34.41 -2.09 -7.35
N ASP A 229 -33.88 -1.87 -8.54
CA ASP A 229 -32.61 -2.44 -8.97
C ASP A 229 -31.40 -1.68 -8.41
N VAL A 230 -31.61 -0.56 -7.72
CA VAL A 230 -30.53 0.16 -7.03
C VAL A 230 -29.91 -0.75 -5.97
N ASN A 231 -28.59 -0.95 -6.06
CA ASN A 231 -27.85 -1.83 -5.15
C ASN A 231 -28.03 -1.39 -3.69
N LYS A 232 -28.31 -2.36 -2.79
CA LYS A 232 -28.52 -2.13 -1.36
C LYS A 232 -27.30 -1.55 -0.63
N LYS A 233 -26.10 -1.81 -1.15
CA LYS A 233 -24.85 -1.28 -0.59
C LYS A 233 -24.60 0.18 -0.96
N SER A 234 -25.26 0.69 -2.01
CA SER A 234 -25.05 2.07 -2.44
C SER A 234 -25.55 3.07 -1.40
N LYS A 235 -24.84 4.20 -1.25
CA LYS A 235 -25.28 5.34 -0.44
C LYS A 235 -26.65 5.90 -0.90
N ARG A 236 -27.06 5.61 -2.14
CA ARG A 236 -28.32 6.07 -2.75
C ARG A 236 -29.51 5.16 -2.49
N TYR A 237 -29.31 3.98 -1.90
CA TYR A 237 -30.38 3.01 -1.70
C TYR A 237 -31.55 3.59 -0.89
N LYS A 238 -31.28 4.32 0.20
CA LYS A 238 -32.32 4.95 1.02
C LYS A 238 -33.14 5.98 0.23
N ALA A 239 -32.47 6.80 -0.59
CA ALA A 239 -33.14 7.77 -1.45
C ALA A 239 -34.04 7.06 -2.48
N ALA A 240 -33.57 5.95 -3.07
CA ALA A 240 -34.38 5.14 -3.97
C ALA A 240 -35.63 4.54 -3.28
N GLN A 241 -35.51 4.05 -2.04
CA GLN A 241 -36.65 3.54 -1.28
C GLN A 241 -37.68 4.63 -0.94
N SER A 242 -37.21 5.83 -0.62
CA SER A 242 -38.09 6.99 -0.41
C SER A 242 -38.89 7.30 -1.68
N GLU A 243 -38.22 7.32 -2.83
CA GLU A 243 -38.84 7.61 -4.12
C GLU A 243 -39.84 6.51 -4.54
N ILE A 244 -39.54 5.24 -4.27
CA ILE A 244 -40.48 4.11 -4.47
C ILE A 244 -41.74 4.32 -3.63
N SER A 245 -41.59 4.74 -2.38
CA SER A 245 -42.72 4.98 -1.47
C SER A 245 -43.59 6.14 -1.97
N PHE A 246 -42.97 7.22 -2.45
CA PHE A 246 -43.66 8.33 -3.10
C PHE A 246 -44.47 7.87 -4.33
N CYS A 247 -43.84 7.11 -5.24
CA CYS A 247 -44.52 6.59 -6.43
C CYS A 247 -45.73 5.71 -6.07
N ARG A 248 -45.62 4.86 -5.04
CA ARG A 248 -46.73 4.00 -4.58
C ARG A 248 -47.90 4.80 -4.04
N GLN A 249 -47.64 5.87 -3.29
CA GLN A 249 -48.70 6.73 -2.77
C GLN A 249 -49.47 7.42 -3.89
N HIS A 250 -48.77 7.94 -4.91
CA HIS A 250 -49.42 8.56 -6.06
C HIS A 250 -50.26 7.57 -6.87
N MET A 251 -49.78 6.35 -7.07
CA MET A 251 -50.55 5.29 -7.72
C MET A 251 -51.80 4.86 -6.94
N SER A 252 -51.80 4.97 -5.61
CA SER A 252 -52.96 4.62 -4.79
C SER A 252 -54.06 5.70 -4.77
N ARG A 253 -53.72 6.91 -5.22
CA ARG A 253 -54.61 8.08 -5.25
C ARG A 253 -55.20 8.35 -6.64
N SER A 254 -54.68 7.71 -7.69
CA SER A 254 -55.19 7.72 -9.07
C SER A 254 -56.15 6.56 -9.29
#